data_AF-A0A943Y6M9-F1
#
_entry.id   AF-A0A943Y6M9-F1
#
_cell.length_a   1.000
_cell.length_b   1.000
_cell.length_c   1.000
_cell.angle_alpha   90.00
_cell.angle_beta   90.00
_cell.angle_gamma   90.00
#
_symmetry.space_group_name_H-M   'P 1'
#
loop_
_entity.id
_entity.type
_entity.pdbx_description
1 polymer ?
#
loop_
_entity_poly.entity_id
_entity_poly.type
_entity_poly.pdbx_seq_one_letter_code
_entity_poly.pdbx_strand_id
1 'polypeptide(L)'
;MAHLVITIGCEYGAKGNQIGKKVAEDLGIKFYDRETVDEIIKEVGIPKDIMEKVEEGVTIAGKGAEGDVRGSFSKYADLTERAIHVQKTIIRKLSDRESCVIIGRSADYILKEHKPILRIFIYSPDEVRIKNVMESHNLSEDDAKLFIMEKDKRYHKRHMALTGSNRGDRHNRDMLIDSSLLGVDGTAELIESVAKKVFHE
;
A
#
# COMPACT_ATOMS: atom_id res chain seq x y z
N MET A 1 -16.18 -18.74 2.24
CA MET A 1 -15.51 -18.39 3.52
C MET A 1 -14.97 -16.99 3.36
N ALA A 2 -15.05 -16.15 4.39
CA ALA A 2 -14.47 -14.83 4.32
C ALA A 2 -12.94 -14.92 4.39
N HIS A 3 -12.24 -14.17 3.54
CA HIS A 3 -10.78 -14.20 3.47
C HIS A 3 -10.17 -13.23 4.49
N LEU A 4 -9.09 -13.65 5.16
CA LEU A 4 -8.31 -12.80 6.05
C LEU A 4 -7.53 -11.81 5.20
N VAL A 5 -7.78 -10.52 5.39
CA VAL A 5 -7.03 -9.45 4.73
C VAL A 5 -6.30 -8.62 5.77
N ILE A 6 -4.98 -8.50 5.62
CA ILE A 6 -4.14 -7.63 6.42
C ILE A 6 -3.62 -6.50 5.52
N THR A 7 -3.95 -5.26 5.83
CA THR A 7 -3.41 -4.11 5.08
C THR A 7 -2.32 -3.44 5.90
N ILE A 8 -1.16 -3.18 5.28
CA ILE A 8 -0.04 -2.50 5.93
C ILE A 8 0.22 -1.18 5.21
N GLY A 9 0.00 -0.07 5.92
CA GLY A 9 0.66 1.19 5.61
C GLY A 9 1.97 1.27 6.36
N CYS A 10 2.99 1.92 5.81
CA CYS A 10 4.21 2.17 6.56
C CYS A 10 4.87 3.46 6.13
N GLU A 11 5.69 4.03 7.01
CA GLU A 11 6.68 5.06 6.64
C GLU A 11 7.85 4.47 5.85
N TYR A 12 8.51 5.30 5.05
CA TYR A 12 9.70 4.84 4.31
C TYR A 12 10.86 4.56 5.28
N GLY A 13 11.58 3.46 5.09
CA GLY A 13 12.66 3.06 5.99
C GLY A 13 12.21 2.35 7.29
N ALA A 14 10.90 2.22 7.55
CA ALA A 14 10.37 1.52 8.73
C ALA A 14 10.23 -0.02 8.55
N LYS A 15 10.94 -0.62 7.59
CA LYS A 15 10.93 -2.07 7.28
C LYS A 15 9.55 -2.70 7.01
N GLY A 16 8.54 -1.90 6.66
CA GLY A 16 7.17 -2.40 6.47
C GLY A 16 7.04 -3.52 5.42
N ASN A 17 7.81 -3.46 4.32
CA ASN A 17 7.79 -4.52 3.29
C ASN A 17 8.32 -5.86 3.86
N GLN A 18 9.46 -5.82 4.55
CA GLN A 18 10.05 -7.01 5.18
C GLN A 18 9.11 -7.63 6.21
N ILE A 19 8.48 -6.80 7.05
CA ILE A 19 7.50 -7.23 8.05
C ILE A 19 6.28 -7.85 7.37
N GLY A 20 5.70 -7.17 6.38
CA GLY A 20 4.51 -7.68 5.68
C GLY A 20 4.74 -8.98 4.93
N LYS A 21 5.91 -9.12 4.30
CA LYS A 21 6.32 -10.36 3.64
C LYS A 21 6.45 -11.50 4.65
N LYS A 22 7.12 -11.24 5.78
CA LYS A 22 7.27 -12.23 6.86
C LYS A 22 5.91 -12.69 7.41
N VAL A 23 4.99 -11.76 7.71
CA VAL A 23 3.63 -12.09 8.17
C VAL A 23 2.91 -12.97 7.15
N ALA A 24 3.03 -12.67 5.86
CA ALA A 24 2.39 -13.47 4.82
C ALA A 24 2.97 -14.89 4.73
N GLU A 25 4.30 -15.02 4.81
CA GLU A 25 5.02 -16.29 4.83
C GLU A 25 4.63 -17.14 6.05
N ASP A 26 4.66 -16.57 7.25
CA ASP A 26 4.38 -17.26 8.52
C ASP A 26 2.92 -17.71 8.64
N LEU A 27 1.97 -16.96 8.05
CA LEU A 27 0.56 -17.33 7.99
C LEU A 27 0.19 -18.19 6.77
N GLY A 28 1.11 -18.40 5.82
CA GLY A 28 0.84 -19.14 4.59
C GLY A 28 -0.19 -18.47 3.66
N ILE A 29 -0.22 -17.14 3.63
CA ILE A 29 -1.15 -16.34 2.80
C ILE A 29 -0.40 -15.52 1.74
N LYS A 30 -1.11 -14.94 0.77
CA LYS A 30 -0.44 -14.16 -0.30
C LYS A 30 0.11 -12.84 0.22
N PHE A 31 1.22 -12.43 -0.36
CA PHE A 31 1.78 -11.09 -0.18
C PHE A 31 1.64 -10.30 -1.48
N TYR A 32 1.03 -9.11 -1.40
CA TYR A 32 0.94 -8.17 -2.51
C TYR A 32 1.58 -6.85 -2.11
N ASP A 33 2.71 -6.56 -2.72
CA ASP A 33 3.34 -5.26 -2.61
C ASP A 33 2.93 -4.31 -3.73
N ARG A 34 3.49 -3.10 -3.65
CA ARG A 34 3.23 -2.06 -4.64
C ARG A 34 3.58 -2.51 -6.05
N GLU A 35 4.71 -3.18 -6.23
CA GLU A 35 5.19 -3.61 -7.55
C GLU A 35 4.28 -4.69 -8.14
N THR A 36 3.93 -5.70 -7.34
CA THR A 36 3.00 -6.77 -7.74
C THR A 36 1.65 -6.20 -8.15
N VAL A 37 1.09 -5.26 -7.39
CA VAL A 37 -0.19 -4.63 -7.74
C VAL A 37 -0.06 -3.78 -9.01
N ASP A 38 1.06 -3.08 -9.20
CA ASP A 38 1.31 -2.27 -10.40
C ASP A 38 1.45 -3.11 -11.66
N GLU A 39 2.05 -4.30 -11.56
CA GLU A 39 2.16 -5.25 -12.67
C GLU A 39 0.77 -5.74 -13.09
N ILE A 40 -0.09 -6.11 -12.14
CA ILE A 40 -1.48 -6.51 -12.42
C ILE A 40 -2.25 -5.35 -13.07
N ILE A 41 -2.07 -4.11 -12.58
CA ILE A 41 -2.68 -2.91 -13.16
C ILE A 41 -2.24 -2.71 -14.62
N LYS A 42 -0.95 -2.94 -14.89
CA LYS A 42 -0.36 -2.84 -16.23
C LYS A 42 -0.94 -3.88 -17.18
N GLU A 43 -1.09 -5.13 -16.75
CA GLU A 43 -1.70 -6.19 -17.55
C GLU A 43 -3.16 -5.90 -17.92
N VAL A 44 -3.88 -5.17 -17.07
CA VAL A 44 -5.27 -4.72 -17.33
C VAL A 44 -5.32 -3.46 -18.23
N GLY A 45 -4.16 -2.98 -18.70
CA GLY A 45 -4.07 -1.93 -19.71
C GLY A 45 -3.94 -0.51 -19.16
N ILE A 46 -3.44 -0.34 -17.93
CA ILE A 46 -3.04 0.96 -17.39
C ILE A 46 -1.50 1.02 -17.34
N PRO A 47 -0.86 1.78 -18.24
CA PRO A 47 0.59 1.93 -18.27
C PRO A 47 1.18 2.43 -16.94
N LYS A 48 2.41 2.00 -16.62
CA LYS A 48 3.09 2.35 -15.37
C LYS A 48 3.32 3.85 -15.21
N ASP A 49 3.64 4.56 -16.30
CA ASP A 49 3.84 6.01 -16.30
C ASP A 49 2.56 6.79 -15.94
N ILE A 50 1.39 6.26 -16.33
CA ILE A 50 0.09 6.79 -15.92
C ILE A 50 -0.10 6.59 -14.41
N MET A 51 0.19 5.38 -13.91
CA MET A 51 0.08 5.10 -12.47
C MET A 51 1.04 5.98 -11.64
N GLU A 52 2.26 6.21 -12.11
CA GLU A 52 3.25 7.09 -11.47
C GLU A 52 2.78 8.54 -11.41
N LYS A 53 2.27 9.09 -12.51
CA LYS A 53 1.69 10.45 -12.54
C LYS A 53 0.51 10.60 -11.58
N VAL A 54 -0.35 9.59 -11.50
CA VAL A 54 -1.47 9.55 -10.54
C VAL A 54 -0.94 9.55 -9.11
N GLU A 55 0.17 8.87 -8.84
CA GLU A 55 0.82 8.88 -7.53
C GLU A 55 1.50 10.19 -7.18
N GLU A 56 1.99 10.94 -8.17
CA GLU A 56 2.51 12.30 -7.99
C GLU A 56 1.39 13.33 -7.76
N GLY A 57 0.13 12.93 -7.95
CA GLY A 57 -1.04 13.79 -7.88
C GLY A 57 -1.21 14.67 -9.11
N VAL A 58 -0.68 14.23 -10.25
CA VAL A 58 -0.88 14.87 -11.56
C VAL A 58 -2.19 14.35 -12.16
N THR A 59 -3.05 15.28 -12.57
CA THR A 59 -4.29 14.95 -13.29
C THR A 59 -3.98 14.81 -14.77
N ILE A 60 -4.41 13.72 -15.40
CA ILE A 60 -4.08 13.40 -16.79
C ILE A 60 -5.37 13.46 -17.61
N ALA A 61 -5.66 14.63 -18.17
CA ALA A 61 -6.80 14.81 -19.06
C ALA A 61 -6.78 13.75 -20.18
N GLY A 62 -7.86 12.96 -20.29
CA GLY A 62 -8.01 12.02 -21.39
C GLY A 62 -8.18 12.79 -22.70
N LYS A 63 -7.40 12.44 -23.73
CA LYS A 63 -7.77 12.82 -25.09
C LYS A 63 -9.04 12.05 -25.44
N GLY A 64 -10.19 12.72 -25.37
CA GLY A 64 -11.42 12.21 -25.94
C GLY A 64 -11.32 12.20 -27.47
N ALA A 65 -11.67 11.04 -28.06
CA ALA A 65 -12.04 10.84 -29.46
C ALA A 65 -10.96 11.06 -30.53
N GLU A 66 -10.15 10.03 -30.76
CA GLU A 66 -9.71 9.64 -32.11
C GLU A 66 -9.25 8.18 -32.06
N GLY A 67 -10.05 7.26 -32.60
CA GLY A 67 -9.62 5.88 -32.89
C GLY A 67 -9.87 4.84 -31.79
N ASP A 68 -11.11 4.34 -31.75
CA ASP A 68 -11.43 2.90 -31.69
C ASP A 68 -10.57 1.96 -30.80
N VAL A 69 -10.97 1.77 -29.54
CA VAL A 69 -10.94 0.44 -28.88
C VAL A 69 -12.17 0.31 -27.99
N ARG A 70 -13.23 -0.31 -28.51
CA ARG A 70 -14.40 -0.75 -27.75
C ARG A 70 -14.00 -1.75 -26.66
N GLY A 71 -14.05 -1.31 -25.40
CA GLY A 71 -14.00 -2.17 -24.22
C GLY A 71 -14.93 -1.62 -23.12
N SER A 72 -15.31 -2.47 -22.16
CA SER A 72 -16.28 -2.20 -21.07
C SER A 72 -15.95 -1.00 -20.14
N PHE A 73 -14.87 -0.27 -20.44
CA PHE A 73 -14.28 0.79 -19.62
C PHE A 73 -14.33 2.19 -20.27
N SER A 74 -15.08 2.36 -21.35
CA SER A 74 -15.32 3.63 -22.07
C SER A 74 -16.02 4.75 -21.23
N LYS A 75 -16.21 4.56 -19.93
CA LYS A 75 -16.97 5.46 -19.04
C LYS A 75 -16.13 6.54 -18.35
N TYR A 76 -14.79 6.45 -18.39
CA TYR A 76 -13.92 7.41 -17.70
C TYR A 76 -13.33 8.41 -18.70
N ALA A 77 -13.69 9.68 -18.55
CA ALA A 77 -13.16 10.79 -19.36
C ALA A 77 -11.71 11.16 -18.96
N ASP A 78 -11.33 10.89 -17.70
CA ASP A 78 -10.00 11.16 -17.13
C ASP A 78 -9.22 9.85 -16.91
N LEU A 79 -7.98 9.79 -17.40
CA LEU A 79 -7.09 8.63 -17.20
C LEU A 79 -6.72 8.46 -15.72
N THR A 80 -6.69 9.54 -14.95
CA THR A 80 -6.45 9.51 -13.51
C THR A 80 -7.60 8.80 -12.77
N GLU A 81 -8.85 9.15 -13.06
CA GLU A 81 -10.01 8.47 -12.48
C GLU A 81 -10.05 7.00 -12.88
N ARG A 82 -9.75 6.71 -14.15
CA ARG A 82 -9.65 5.34 -14.66
C ARG A 82 -8.63 4.52 -13.89
N ALA A 83 -7.41 5.04 -13.73
CA ALA A 83 -6.33 4.34 -13.00
C ALA A 83 -6.71 4.10 -11.53
N ILE A 84 -7.30 5.10 -10.85
CA ILE A 84 -7.77 4.96 -9.47
C ILE A 84 -8.85 3.89 -9.37
N HIS A 85 -9.81 3.86 -10.30
CA HIS A 85 -10.87 2.86 -10.32
C HIS A 85 -10.33 1.45 -10.55
N VAL A 86 -9.40 1.28 -11.49
CA VAL A 86 -8.77 -0.01 -11.78
C VAL A 86 -7.98 -0.50 -10.55
N GLN A 87 -7.18 0.36 -9.90
CA GLN A 87 -6.48 0.03 -8.66
C GLN A 87 -7.45 -0.43 -7.56
N LYS A 88 -8.53 0.32 -7.32
CA LYS A 88 -9.56 -0.05 -6.33
C LYS A 88 -10.18 -1.41 -6.63
N THR A 89 -10.47 -1.66 -7.91
CA THR A 89 -11.10 -2.91 -8.36
C THR A 89 -10.17 -4.10 -8.21
N ILE A 90 -8.89 -3.95 -8.57
CA ILE A 90 -7.89 -5.00 -8.42
C ILE A 90 -7.69 -5.35 -6.96
N ILE A 91 -7.47 -4.35 -6.09
CA ILE A 91 -7.27 -4.59 -4.65
C ILE A 91 -8.45 -5.33 -4.02
N ARG A 92 -9.69 -4.97 -4.39
CA ARG A 92 -10.90 -5.70 -3.94
C ARG A 92 -10.97 -7.12 -4.47
N LYS A 93 -10.66 -7.33 -5.75
CA LYS A 93 -10.65 -8.68 -6.33
C LYS A 93 -9.59 -9.58 -5.69
N LEU A 94 -8.43 -9.03 -5.31
CA LEU A 94 -7.40 -9.77 -4.60
C LEU A 94 -7.91 -10.20 -3.21
N SER A 95 -8.51 -9.29 -2.45
CA SER A 95 -9.09 -9.61 -1.14
C SER A 95 -10.25 -10.61 -1.20
N ASP A 96 -11.08 -10.52 -2.24
CA ASP A 96 -12.24 -11.40 -2.40
C ASP A 96 -11.86 -12.83 -2.85
N ARG A 97 -10.65 -12.99 -3.41
CA ARG A 97 -10.18 -14.26 -3.99
C ARG A 97 -9.45 -15.13 -2.98
N GLU A 98 -8.60 -14.54 -2.15
CA GLU A 98 -7.74 -15.28 -1.23
C GLU A 98 -7.31 -14.43 -0.03
N SER A 99 -6.97 -15.11 1.07
CA SER A 99 -6.39 -14.44 2.23
C SER A 99 -5.03 -13.86 1.85
N CYS A 100 -4.76 -12.62 2.27
CA CYS A 100 -3.57 -11.91 1.85
C CYS A 100 -3.14 -10.77 2.78
N VAL A 101 -1.85 -10.42 2.68
CA VAL A 101 -1.25 -9.18 3.16
C VAL A 101 -1.06 -8.24 1.97
N ILE A 102 -1.56 -7.02 2.08
CA ILE A 102 -1.41 -5.97 1.06
C ILE A 102 -0.67 -4.78 1.66
N ILE A 103 0.48 -4.40 1.10
CA ILE A 103 1.24 -3.23 1.56
C ILE A 103 1.09 -2.03 0.62
N GLY A 104 0.74 -0.89 1.20
CA GLY A 104 0.63 0.39 0.49
C GLY A 104 -0.65 0.55 -0.33
N ARG A 105 -0.57 1.35 -1.41
CA ARG A 105 -1.67 1.67 -2.34
C ARG A 105 -2.97 2.16 -1.68
N SER A 106 -2.90 2.67 -0.44
CA SER A 106 -4.06 3.02 0.39
C SER A 106 -5.07 1.88 0.53
N ALA A 107 -4.58 0.64 0.57
CA ALA A 107 -5.42 -0.57 0.67
C ALA A 107 -6.32 -0.53 1.91
N ASP A 108 -5.82 0.02 3.01
CA ASP A 108 -6.55 0.27 4.27
C ASP A 108 -7.87 1.04 4.04
N TYR A 109 -7.85 2.05 3.17
CA TYR A 109 -9.01 2.86 2.84
C TYR A 109 -9.88 2.19 1.77
N ILE A 110 -9.25 1.59 0.75
CA ILE A 110 -9.96 0.94 -0.36
C ILE A 110 -10.82 -0.23 0.13
N LEU A 111 -10.32 -0.94 1.14
CA LEU A 111 -10.92 -2.11 1.77
C LEU A 111 -11.58 -1.81 3.11
N LYS A 112 -11.85 -0.53 3.44
CA LYS A 112 -12.43 -0.14 4.74
C LYS A 112 -13.76 -0.84 5.09
N GLU A 113 -14.53 -1.22 4.08
CA GLU A 113 -15.80 -1.95 4.21
C GLU A 113 -15.64 -3.47 4.11
N HIS A 114 -14.45 -3.97 3.77
CA HIS A 114 -14.17 -5.41 3.70
C HIS A 114 -14.14 -5.99 5.11
N LYS A 115 -14.79 -7.14 5.31
CA LYS A 115 -14.76 -7.88 6.58
C LYS A 115 -14.55 -9.37 6.28
N PRO A 116 -13.64 -10.04 6.99
CA PRO A 116 -12.80 -9.52 8.07
C PRO A 116 -11.53 -8.82 7.53
N ILE A 117 -11.01 -7.82 8.26
CA ILE A 117 -9.83 -7.02 7.86
C ILE A 117 -9.06 -6.55 9.09
N LEU A 118 -7.72 -6.51 8.99
CA LEU A 118 -6.83 -5.90 9.98
C LEU A 118 -5.97 -4.82 9.32
N ARG A 119 -6.08 -3.57 9.78
CA ARG A 119 -5.41 -2.41 9.20
C ARG A 119 -4.30 -1.91 10.10
N ILE A 120 -3.07 -2.01 9.62
CA ILE A 120 -1.86 -1.75 10.39
C ILE A 120 -1.12 -0.57 9.77
N PHE A 121 -0.54 0.27 10.62
CA PHE A 121 0.42 1.27 10.19
C PHE A 121 1.74 1.13 10.95
N ILE A 122 2.83 0.94 10.20
CA ILE A 122 4.18 0.73 10.74
C ILE A 122 5.01 2.01 10.60
N TYR A 123 5.60 2.47 11.69
CA TYR A 123 6.50 3.61 11.72
C TYR A 123 7.80 3.27 12.47
N SER A 124 8.73 4.21 12.52
CA SER A 124 9.97 4.06 13.29
C SER A 124 10.60 5.44 13.55
N PRO A 125 11.43 5.62 14.60
CA PRO A 125 12.19 6.85 14.81
C PRO A 125 13.07 7.19 13.60
N ASP A 126 13.24 8.48 13.31
CA ASP A 126 13.97 8.95 12.14
C ASP A 126 15.37 8.37 12.02
N GLU A 127 16.13 8.31 13.13
CA GLU A 127 17.47 7.74 13.17
C GLU A 127 17.51 6.28 12.68
N VAL A 128 16.52 5.48 13.07
CA VAL A 128 16.40 4.07 12.66
C VAL A 128 16.05 3.99 11.17
N ARG A 129 15.11 4.83 10.70
CA ARG A 129 14.72 4.86 9.27
C ARG A 129 15.89 5.28 8.38
N ILE A 130 16.64 6.31 8.79
CA ILE A 130 17.82 6.82 8.08
C ILE A 130 18.85 5.71 7.95
N LYS A 131 19.21 5.05 9.07
CA LYS A 131 20.16 3.94 9.06
C LYS A 131 19.74 2.82 8.10
N ASN A 132 18.47 2.40 8.16
CA ASN A 132 17.95 1.36 7.27
C ASN A 132 18.02 1.76 5.78
N VAL A 133 17.78 3.03 5.46
CA VAL A 133 17.84 3.55 4.08
C VAL A 133 19.29 3.66 3.60
N MET A 134 20.21 4.12 4.46
CA MET A 134 21.65 4.15 4.14
C MET A 134 22.15 2.75 3.80
N GLU A 135 21.83 1.75 4.62
CA GLU A 135 22.24 0.36 4.41
C GLU A 135 21.62 -0.25 3.14
N SER A 136 20.33 -0.02 2.88
CA SER A 136 19.62 -0.64 1.74
C SER A 136 19.92 0.02 0.39
N HIS A 137 20.18 1.32 0.36
CA HIS A 137 20.41 2.08 -0.87
C HIS A 137 21.87 2.53 -1.08
N ASN A 138 22.77 2.21 -0.13
CA ASN A 138 24.17 2.65 -0.13
C ASN A 138 24.30 4.18 -0.28
N LEU A 139 23.54 4.90 0.53
CA LEU A 139 23.46 6.37 0.52
C LEU A 139 24.19 6.98 1.73
N SER A 140 24.61 8.24 1.59
CA SER A 140 25.04 9.04 2.73
C SER A 140 23.87 9.34 3.67
N GLU A 141 24.15 9.78 4.90
CA GLU A 141 23.11 10.15 5.86
C GLU A 141 22.21 11.29 5.34
N ASP A 142 22.81 12.30 4.71
CA ASP A 142 22.09 13.45 4.16
C ASP A 142 21.24 13.05 2.95
N ASP A 143 21.78 12.22 2.04
CA ASP A 143 21.01 11.69 0.91
C ASP A 143 19.86 10.79 1.39
N ALA A 144 20.08 9.98 2.43
CA ALA A 144 19.04 9.13 3.01
C ALA A 144 17.91 9.95 3.64
N LYS A 145 18.24 11.04 4.37
CA LYS A 145 17.25 11.99 4.92
C LYS A 145 16.41 12.61 3.82
N LEU A 146 17.04 13.14 2.78
CA LEU A 146 16.35 13.74 1.63
C LEU A 146 15.44 12.70 0.94
N PHE A 147 15.95 11.51 0.71
CA PHE A 147 15.22 10.43 0.07
C PHE A 147 13.97 10.01 0.87
N ILE A 148 14.10 9.82 2.18
CA ILE A 148 12.96 9.51 3.07
C ILE A 148 11.92 10.62 3.00
N MET A 149 12.36 11.87 3.13
CA MET A 149 11.47 13.04 3.10
C MET A 149 10.67 13.11 1.80
N GLU A 150 11.32 12.93 0.65
CA GLU A 150 10.66 12.93 -0.66
C GLU A 150 9.63 11.80 -0.80
N LYS A 151 10.00 10.57 -0.40
CA LYS A 151 9.11 9.41 -0.47
C LYS A 151 7.91 9.58 0.44
N ASP A 152 8.10 9.98 1.69
CA ASP A 152 7.00 10.15 2.64
C ASP A 152 6.08 11.30 2.25
N LYS A 153 6.63 12.43 1.79
CA LYS A 153 5.83 13.54 1.25
C LYS A 153 4.96 13.08 0.09
N ARG A 154 5.53 12.33 -0.86
CA ARG A 154 4.80 11.80 -2.02
C ARG A 154 3.67 10.85 -1.58
N TYR A 155 3.97 9.89 -0.72
CA TYR A 155 2.97 8.93 -0.25
C TYR A 155 1.87 9.60 0.58
N HIS A 156 2.23 10.58 1.40
CA HIS A 156 1.27 11.34 2.18
C HIS A 156 0.32 12.16 1.30
N LYS A 157 0.87 12.91 0.34
CA LYS A 157 0.07 13.67 -0.64
C LYS A 157 -0.93 12.77 -1.37
N ARG A 158 -0.47 11.60 -1.82
CA ARG A 158 -1.31 10.63 -2.54
C ARG A 158 -2.43 10.07 -1.69
N HIS A 159 -2.12 9.69 -0.45
CA HIS A 159 -3.12 9.17 0.48
C HIS A 159 -4.15 10.25 0.81
N MET A 160 -3.70 11.45 1.20
CA MET A 160 -4.56 12.59 1.50
C MET A 160 -5.51 12.92 0.33
N ALA A 161 -5.01 12.95 -0.90
CA ALA A 161 -5.83 13.21 -2.09
C ALA A 161 -6.90 12.12 -2.34
N LEU A 162 -6.66 10.88 -1.90
CA LEU A 162 -7.58 9.76 -2.11
C LEU A 162 -8.57 9.59 -0.95
N THR A 163 -8.12 9.83 0.28
CA THR A 163 -8.86 9.46 1.50
C THR A 163 -9.38 10.67 2.28
N GLY A 164 -8.81 11.86 2.04
CA GLY A 164 -9.04 13.05 2.85
C GLY A 164 -8.41 12.99 4.25
N SER A 165 -7.51 12.04 4.51
CA SER A 165 -6.93 11.78 5.83
C SER A 165 -5.42 11.62 5.81
N ASN A 166 -4.79 11.78 6.98
CA ASN A 166 -3.37 11.49 7.17
C ASN A 166 -3.09 9.98 7.13
N ARG A 167 -1.91 9.58 6.61
CA ARG A 167 -1.46 8.18 6.57
C ARG A 167 -1.38 7.50 7.94
N GLY A 168 -1.01 8.27 8.97
CA GLY A 168 -0.88 7.80 10.36
C GLY A 168 -2.10 8.11 11.23
N ASP A 169 -3.26 8.42 10.63
CA ASP A 169 -4.46 8.71 11.42
C ASP A 169 -4.94 7.43 12.13
N ARG A 170 -4.87 7.45 13.47
CA ARG A 170 -5.27 6.34 14.34
C ARG A 170 -6.72 5.92 14.14
N HIS A 171 -7.61 6.80 13.72
CA HIS A 171 -9.04 6.45 13.55
C HIS A 171 -9.29 5.60 12.30
N ASN A 172 -8.33 5.55 11.38
CA ASN A 172 -8.38 4.75 10.16
C ASN A 172 -7.53 3.48 10.25
N ARG A 173 -7.00 3.15 11.43
CA ARG A 173 -6.11 2.01 11.68
C ARG A 173 -6.62 1.23 12.88
N ASP A 174 -6.33 -0.05 12.89
CA ASP A 174 -6.58 -0.94 14.02
C ASP A 174 -5.32 -1.04 14.89
N MET A 175 -4.12 -0.91 14.28
CA MET A 175 -2.83 -0.91 14.99
C MET A 175 -1.85 0.12 14.42
N LEU A 176 -1.12 0.78 15.32
CA LEU A 176 0.03 1.64 15.03
C LEU A 176 1.24 1.03 15.75
N ILE A 177 2.29 0.66 15.01
CA ILE A 177 3.43 -0.08 15.56
C ILE A 177 4.73 0.63 15.24
N ASP A 178 5.50 0.93 16.27
CA ASP A 178 6.90 1.30 16.14
C ASP A 178 7.75 0.03 15.95
N SER A 179 8.22 -0.17 14.73
CA SER A 179 9.05 -1.33 14.35
C SER A 179 10.44 -1.35 15.02
N SER A 180 10.92 -0.23 15.57
CA SER A 180 12.22 -0.20 16.26
C SER A 180 12.23 -0.96 17.58
N LEU A 181 11.06 -1.14 18.20
CA LEU A 181 10.92 -1.81 19.49
C LEU A 181 11.13 -3.32 19.39
N LEU A 182 10.63 -3.94 18.32
CA LEU A 182 10.56 -5.39 18.16
C LEU A 182 11.33 -5.91 16.95
N GLY A 183 11.87 -5.01 16.11
CA GLY A 183 12.49 -5.39 14.85
C GLY A 183 11.49 -6.03 13.88
N VAL A 184 12.00 -6.69 12.84
CA VAL A 184 11.14 -7.33 11.83
C VAL A 184 10.38 -8.52 12.42
N ASP A 185 11.10 -9.41 13.09
CA ASP A 185 10.54 -10.68 13.57
C ASP A 185 9.50 -10.48 14.67
N GLY A 186 9.81 -9.70 15.70
CA GLY A 186 8.87 -9.47 16.80
C GLY A 186 7.66 -8.61 16.36
N THR A 187 7.84 -7.71 15.40
CA THR A 187 6.69 -6.96 14.84
C THR A 187 5.77 -7.88 14.03
N ALA A 188 6.32 -8.79 13.23
CA ALA A 188 5.53 -9.78 12.50
C ALA A 188 4.75 -10.70 13.45
N GLU A 189 5.43 -11.24 14.48
CA GLU A 189 4.80 -12.09 15.50
C GLU A 189 3.65 -11.38 16.23
N LEU A 190 3.82 -10.09 16.56
CA LEU A 190 2.77 -9.27 17.16
C LEU A 190 1.55 -9.16 16.25
N ILE A 191 1.77 -8.86 14.96
CA ILE A 191 0.70 -8.73 13.96
C ILE A 191 -0.05 -10.05 13.80
N GLU A 192 0.68 -11.15 13.67
CA GLU A 192 0.13 -12.49 13.54
C GLU A 192 -0.69 -12.89 14.76
N SER A 193 -0.21 -12.56 15.96
CA SER A 193 -0.91 -12.85 17.21
C SER A 193 -2.27 -12.14 17.27
N VAL A 194 -2.33 -10.88 16.82
CA VAL A 194 -3.60 -10.14 16.73
C VAL A 194 -4.48 -10.72 15.62
N ALA A 195 -3.92 -11.01 14.45
CA ALA A 195 -4.66 -11.63 13.34
C ALA A 195 -5.25 -13.00 13.73
N LYS A 196 -4.53 -13.83 14.47
CA LYS A 196 -5.08 -15.10 14.98
C LYS A 196 -6.25 -14.87 15.94
N LYS A 197 -6.15 -13.89 16.83
CA LYS A 197 -7.23 -13.59 17.81
C LYS A 197 -8.48 -12.97 17.18
N VAL A 198 -8.32 -12.10 16.19
CA VAL A 198 -9.44 -11.40 15.56
C VAL A 198 -10.18 -12.28 14.55
N PHE A 199 -9.54 -13.32 14.02
CA PHE A 199 -10.09 -14.13 12.92
C PHE A 199 -10.37 -15.59 13.30
N HIS A 200 -10.09 -16.01 14.55
CA HIS A 200 -10.48 -17.31 15.10
C HIS A 200 -11.56 -17.19 16.19
N GLU A 201 -12.71 -16.62 15.84
CA GLU A 201 -14.00 -16.97 16.46
C GLU A 201 -14.77 -17.93 15.56
#